data_AF-X1I105-F1
#
_entry.id   AF-X1I105-F1
#
_cell.length_a   1.000
_cell.length_b   1.000
_cell.length_c   1.000
_cell.angle_alpha   90.00
_cell.angle_beta   90.00
_cell.angle_gamma   90.00
#
_symmetry.space_group_name_H-M   'P 1'
#
loop_
_entity.id
_entity.type
_entity.pdbx_description
1 polymer ?
#
loop_
_entity_poly.entity_id
_entity_poly.type
_entity_poly.pdbx_seq_one_letter_code
_entity_poly.pdbx_strand_id
1 'polypeptide(L)'
;MSFFGNSAITETVGWGGFVIGGAPGILSLVGGTPEEAIAYSREMKNITTTTHPVYRMPALGSIGASMGIDIRKVVHTNITPIIDTAIAHKDPGFAIIGAGLVRAPFECFKSALIAFSKKYN
;
A
#
# COMPACT_ATOMS: atom_id res chain seq x y z
N MET A 1 14.52 -3.54 8.56
CA MET A 1 14.27 -3.92 7.16
C MET A 1 14.08 -2.65 6.35
N SER A 2 14.98 -2.37 5.40
CA SER A 2 14.89 -1.20 4.52
C SER A 2 14.23 -1.59 3.21
N PHE A 3 13.18 -0.87 2.80
CA PHE A 3 12.57 -1.01 1.47
C PHE A 3 13.53 -0.47 0.40
N PHE A 4 13.69 -1.20 -0.72
CA PHE A 4 14.55 -0.80 -1.84
C PHE A 4 13.87 -1.13 -3.17
N GLY A 5 13.78 -0.15 -4.07
CA GLY A 5 13.19 -0.30 -5.39
C GLY A 5 12.06 0.68 -5.68
N ASN A 6 11.67 0.75 -6.96
CA ASN A 6 10.61 1.64 -7.43
C ASN A 6 9.25 0.93 -7.54
N SER A 7 9.16 -0.34 -7.14
CA SER A 7 7.93 -1.15 -7.26
C SER A 7 6.74 -0.59 -6.49
N ALA A 8 6.99 0.18 -5.42
CA ALA A 8 5.96 0.89 -4.64
C ALA A 8 5.12 1.89 -5.47
N ILE A 9 5.52 2.19 -6.71
CA ILE A 9 4.66 2.90 -7.66
C ILE A 9 3.37 2.14 -7.95
N THR A 10 3.40 0.80 -7.86
CA THR A 10 2.25 -0.10 -8.05
C THR A 10 1.16 0.20 -7.03
N GLU A 11 1.53 0.36 -5.77
CA GLU A 11 0.64 0.77 -4.69
C GLU A 11 0.10 2.19 -4.89
N THR A 12 0.92 3.09 -5.43
CA THR A 12 0.49 4.48 -5.69
C THR A 12 -0.66 4.54 -6.70
N VAL A 13 -0.71 3.60 -7.65
CA VAL A 13 -1.81 3.46 -8.62
C VAL A 13 -2.94 2.54 -8.13
N GLY A 14 -2.92 2.14 -6.85
CA GLY A 14 -3.97 1.35 -6.21
C GLY A 14 -3.87 -0.16 -6.39
N TRP A 15 -2.70 -0.68 -6.82
CA TRP A 15 -2.45 -2.12 -6.96
C TRP A 15 -1.55 -2.64 -5.83
N GLY A 16 -1.02 -3.85 -5.97
CA GLY A 16 -0.13 -4.47 -4.97
C GLY A 16 -0.84 -4.64 -3.63
N GLY A 17 -0.23 -4.14 -2.56
CA GLY A 17 -0.78 -4.21 -1.20
C GLY A 17 -2.22 -3.64 -1.07
N PHE A 18 -2.61 -2.67 -1.92
CA PHE A 18 -3.96 -2.10 -1.90
C PHE A 18 -5.06 -3.09 -2.28
N VAL A 19 -4.73 -4.11 -3.09
CA VAL A 19 -5.69 -5.11 -3.62
C VAL A 19 -5.40 -6.53 -3.15
N ILE A 20 -4.55 -6.69 -2.14
CA ILE A 20 -4.13 -8.00 -1.63
C ILE A 20 -5.29 -8.89 -1.15
N GLY A 21 -6.40 -8.30 -0.67
CA GLY A 21 -7.62 -9.05 -0.35
C GLY A 21 -8.24 -9.77 -1.55
N GLY A 22 -7.93 -9.36 -2.78
CA GLY A 22 -8.30 -10.04 -4.02
C GLY A 22 -7.30 -11.11 -4.49
N ALA A 23 -6.18 -11.29 -3.78
CA ALA A 23 -5.07 -12.17 -4.17
C ALA A 23 -4.70 -13.17 -3.06
N PRO A 24 -5.63 -14.02 -2.57
CA PRO A 24 -5.35 -14.92 -1.45
C PRO A 24 -4.20 -15.91 -1.72
N GLY A 25 -3.91 -16.23 -2.99
CA GLY A 25 -2.84 -17.15 -3.36
C GLY A 25 -1.42 -16.67 -3.05
N ILE A 26 -1.21 -15.36 -2.87
CA ILE A 26 0.13 -14.82 -2.57
C ILE A 26 0.45 -14.78 -1.07
N LEU A 27 -0.54 -15.01 -0.20
CA LEU A 27 -0.38 -14.89 1.26
C LEU A 27 0.62 -15.91 1.83
N SER A 28 0.80 -17.07 1.19
CA SER A 28 1.85 -18.03 1.56
C SER A 28 3.27 -17.48 1.34
N LEU A 29 3.43 -16.50 0.45
CA LEU A 29 4.69 -15.85 0.12
C LEU A 29 4.92 -14.55 0.90
N VAL A 30 3.89 -13.70 1.03
CA VAL A 30 4.01 -12.36 1.66
C VAL A 30 3.60 -12.34 3.14
N GLY A 31 3.03 -13.45 3.62
CA GLY A 31 2.53 -13.60 4.98
C GLY A 31 1.14 -12.98 5.19
N GLY A 32 0.58 -13.25 6.38
CA GLY A 32 -0.74 -12.79 6.81
C GLY A 32 -1.87 -13.78 6.52
N THR A 33 -3.06 -13.47 7.03
CA THR A 33 -4.27 -14.27 6.81
C THR A 33 -5.18 -13.66 5.73
N PRO A 34 -6.10 -14.44 5.13
CA PRO A 34 -7.11 -13.89 4.22
C PRO A 34 -7.93 -12.75 4.83
N GLU A 35 -8.25 -12.83 6.12
CA GLU A 35 -8.98 -11.80 6.85
C GLU A 35 -8.15 -10.50 6.97
N GLU A 36 -6.86 -10.62 7.30
CA GLU A 36 -5.94 -9.48 7.32
C GLU A 36 -5.79 -8.84 5.94
N ALA A 37 -5.67 -9.65 4.88
CA ALA A 37 -5.58 -9.18 3.50
C ALA A 37 -6.82 -8.36 3.08
N ILE A 38 -8.01 -8.85 3.42
CA ILE A 38 -9.27 -8.13 3.21
C ILE A 38 -9.31 -6.84 4.03
N ALA A 39 -8.85 -6.89 5.28
CA ALA A 39 -8.79 -5.72 6.16
C ALA A 39 -7.87 -4.64 5.60
N TYR A 40 -6.67 -4.98 5.14
CA TYR A 40 -5.75 -4.03 4.50
C TYR A 40 -6.37 -3.37 3.27
N SER A 41 -6.95 -4.14 2.35
CA SER A 41 -7.61 -3.58 1.16
C SER A 41 -8.77 -2.64 1.50
N ARG A 42 -9.51 -2.90 2.58
CA ARG A 42 -10.57 -1.99 3.06
C ARG A 42 -10.02 -0.75 3.75
N GLU A 43 -9.01 -0.92 4.60
CA GLU A 43 -8.35 0.16 5.35
C GLU A 43 -7.82 1.25 4.41
N MET A 44 -7.25 0.84 3.28
CA MET A 44 -6.71 1.75 2.29
C MET A 44 -7.73 2.75 1.73
N LYS A 45 -9.04 2.44 1.77
CA LYS A 45 -10.10 3.40 1.39
C LYS A 45 -10.08 4.66 2.26
N ASN A 46 -9.66 4.54 3.52
CA ASN A 46 -9.64 5.65 4.48
C ASN A 46 -8.61 6.72 4.12
N ILE A 47 -7.60 6.36 3.33
CA ILE A 47 -6.50 7.26 2.94
C ILE A 47 -6.52 7.66 1.47
N THR A 48 -7.48 7.16 0.69
CA THR A 48 -7.61 7.44 -0.76
C THR A 48 -8.81 8.32 -1.08
N THR A 49 -8.82 8.95 -2.26
CA THR A 49 -9.90 9.85 -2.69
C THR A 49 -10.98 9.18 -3.50
N THR A 50 -10.68 8.09 -4.21
CA THR A 50 -11.62 7.42 -5.11
C THR A 50 -11.32 5.93 -5.24
N THR A 51 -12.09 5.23 -6.07
CA THR A 51 -11.85 3.82 -6.44
C THR A 51 -11.78 3.66 -7.96
N HIS A 52 -11.00 2.71 -8.43
CA HIS A 52 -10.84 2.44 -9.86
C HIS A 52 -12.17 1.91 -10.45
N PRO A 53 -12.66 2.47 -11.59
CA PRO A 53 -13.95 2.07 -12.15
C PRO A 53 -13.93 0.65 -12.77
N VAL A 54 -12.82 0.28 -13.42
CA VAL A 54 -12.64 -1.00 -14.13
C VAL A 54 -12.00 -2.11 -13.29
N TYR A 55 -10.86 -1.84 -12.64
CA TYR A 55 -10.20 -2.82 -11.76
C TYR A 55 -10.93 -2.96 -10.43
N ARG A 56 -11.63 -4.08 -10.28
CA ARG A 56 -12.48 -4.39 -9.12
C ARG A 56 -12.09 -5.75 -8.56
N MET A 57 -12.25 -5.91 -7.25
CA MET A 57 -11.94 -7.16 -6.54
C MET A 57 -13.22 -7.98 -6.34
N PRO A 58 -13.47 -9.06 -7.11
CA PRO A 58 -14.74 -9.80 -7.03
C PRO A 58 -15.00 -10.37 -5.64
N ALA A 59 -13.96 -10.89 -4.98
CA ALA A 59 -14.03 -11.47 -3.63
C ALA A 59 -14.49 -10.48 -2.54
N LEU A 60 -14.42 -9.18 -2.80
CA LEU A 60 -14.83 -8.12 -1.86
C LEU A 60 -16.12 -7.43 -2.31
N GLY A 61 -17.00 -8.14 -3.03
CA GLY A 61 -18.24 -7.59 -3.56
C GLY A 61 -18.01 -6.62 -4.73
N SER A 62 -16.96 -6.89 -5.53
CA SER A 62 -16.60 -6.07 -6.70
C SER A 62 -16.36 -4.60 -6.36
N ILE A 63 -15.78 -4.31 -5.18
CA ILE A 63 -15.30 -2.96 -4.88
C ILE A 63 -14.12 -2.61 -5.79
N GLY A 64 -14.07 -1.36 -6.26
CA GLY A 64 -12.93 -0.87 -7.03
C GLY A 64 -11.68 -0.75 -6.17
N ALA A 65 -10.51 -0.90 -6.79
CA ALA A 65 -9.22 -0.67 -6.14
C ALA A 65 -9.12 0.79 -5.63
N SER A 66 -8.66 1.01 -4.41
CA SER A 66 -8.53 2.34 -3.81
C SER A 66 -7.45 3.16 -4.52
N MET A 67 -7.75 4.41 -4.91
CA MET A 67 -6.84 5.27 -5.69
C MET A 67 -6.75 6.69 -5.18
N GLY A 68 -5.59 7.32 -5.42
CA GLY A 68 -5.34 8.72 -5.07
C GLY A 68 -5.09 8.88 -3.58
N ILE A 69 -3.92 8.43 -3.12
CA ILE A 69 -3.47 8.59 -1.74
C ILE A 69 -3.47 10.08 -1.37
N ASP A 70 -4.26 10.47 -0.37
CA ASP A 70 -4.39 11.84 0.09
C ASP A 70 -3.53 12.06 1.34
N ILE A 71 -2.51 12.92 1.23
CA ILE A 71 -1.60 13.24 2.32
C ILE A 71 -2.31 13.76 3.58
N ARG A 72 -3.46 14.44 3.43
CA ARG A 72 -4.25 14.95 4.57
C ARG A 72 -4.94 13.80 5.28
N LYS A 73 -5.51 12.84 4.53
CA LYS A 73 -6.17 11.67 5.10
C LYS A 73 -5.19 10.73 5.79
N VAL A 74 -4.00 10.54 5.22
CA VAL A 74 -2.92 9.75 5.84
C VAL A 74 -2.55 10.35 7.21
N VAL A 75 -2.29 11.66 7.27
CA VAL A 75 -1.94 12.34 8.53
C VAL A 75 -3.11 12.35 9.52
N HIS A 76 -4.34 12.57 9.06
CA HIS A 76 -5.53 12.63 9.92
C HIS A 76 -5.88 11.28 10.56
N THR A 77 -5.77 10.19 9.79
CA THR A 77 -6.14 8.84 10.25
C THR A 77 -4.99 8.09 10.91
N ASN A 78 -3.75 8.56 10.76
CA ASN A 78 -2.52 7.86 11.17
C ASN A 78 -2.35 6.48 10.49
N ILE A 79 -3.03 6.26 9.36
CA ILE A 79 -2.91 5.06 8.52
C ILE A 79 -1.94 5.40 7.39
N THR A 80 -0.87 4.61 7.23
CA THR A 80 0.05 4.74 6.09
C THR A 80 -0.20 3.67 5.04
N PRO A 81 0.12 3.95 3.76
CA PRO A 81 0.00 2.95 2.69
C PRO A 81 0.67 1.63 3.04
N ILE A 82 -0.06 0.53 2.83
CA ILE A 82 0.47 -0.83 2.85
C ILE A 82 1.17 -1.12 1.52
N ILE A 83 2.31 -1.78 1.57
CA ILE A 83 3.16 -2.09 0.42
C ILE A 83 3.46 -3.58 0.46
N ASP A 84 3.18 -4.27 -0.65
CA ASP A 84 3.65 -5.63 -0.88
C ASP A 84 5.00 -5.56 -1.61
N THR A 85 6.03 -6.20 -1.07
CA THR A 85 7.38 -6.12 -1.64
C THR A 85 8.16 -7.42 -1.48
N ALA A 86 9.05 -7.67 -2.43
CA ALA A 86 10.12 -8.65 -2.24
C ALA A 86 11.12 -8.16 -1.19
N ILE A 87 11.73 -9.12 -0.50
CA ILE A 87 12.80 -8.93 0.48
C ILE A 87 14.12 -9.25 -0.23
N ALA A 88 14.97 -8.23 -0.38
CA ALA A 88 16.32 -8.40 -0.89
C ALA A 88 17.31 -8.65 0.24
N HIS A 89 18.37 -9.41 -0.05
CA HIS A 89 19.51 -9.54 0.85
C HIS A 89 20.25 -8.19 0.97
N LYS A 90 20.86 -7.94 2.14
CA LYS A 90 21.60 -6.69 2.39
C LYS A 90 22.87 -6.56 1.54
N ASP A 91 23.52 -7.69 1.25
CA ASP A 91 24.77 -7.75 0.49
C ASP A 91 24.47 -8.05 -0.99
N PRO A 92 25.22 -7.46 -1.94
CA PRO A 92 25.00 -7.67 -3.37
C PRO A 92 25.32 -9.09 -3.81
N GLY A 93 24.69 -9.52 -4.91
CA GLY A 93 24.93 -10.84 -5.52
C GLY A 93 24.05 -11.98 -5.01
N PHE A 94 23.19 -11.71 -4.02
CA PHE A 94 22.21 -12.68 -3.53
C PHE A 94 20.84 -12.46 -4.18
N ALA A 95 20.12 -13.55 -4.42
CA ALA A 95 18.75 -13.52 -4.94
C ALA A 95 17.76 -12.96 -3.90
N ILE A 96 16.50 -12.82 -4.31
CA ILE A 96 15.37 -12.52 -3.40
C ILE A 96 15.33 -13.59 -2.29
N ILE A 97 15.22 -13.14 -1.04
CA ILE A 97 15.22 -14.00 0.15
C ILE A 97 13.83 -14.12 0.81
N GLY A 98 12.81 -13.46 0.26
CA GLY A 98 11.42 -13.56 0.72
C GLY A 98 10.52 -12.50 0.10
N ALA A 99 9.27 -12.40 0.55
CA ALA A 99 8.39 -11.26 0.31
C ALA A 99 7.66 -10.90 1.62
N GLY A 100 7.07 -9.71 1.68
CA GLY A 100 6.39 -9.26 2.88
C GLY A 100 5.59 -7.99 2.70
N LEU A 101 4.71 -7.77 3.67
CA LEU A 101 3.93 -6.54 3.79
C LEU A 101 4.64 -5.53 4.69
N VAL A 102 4.82 -4.32 4.19
CA VAL A 102 5.45 -3.21 4.92
C VAL A 102 4.58 -1.96 4.82
N ARG A 103 4.82 -1.01 5.72
CA ARG A 103 4.12 0.29 5.75
C ARG A 103 5.03 1.40 5.24
N ALA A 104 4.49 2.32 4.46
CA ALA A 104 5.21 3.53 4.08
C ALA A 104 5.57 4.37 5.34
N PRO A 105 6.75 5.00 5.40
CA PRO A 105 7.16 5.82 6.54
C PRO A 105 6.21 7.01 6.75
N PHE A 106 5.72 7.21 7.97
CA PHE A 106 4.74 8.27 8.26
C PHE A 106 5.31 9.69 8.09
N GLU A 107 6.59 9.89 8.42
CA GLU A 107 7.21 11.22 8.44
C GLU A 107 7.20 11.92 7.08
N CYS A 108 7.32 11.18 5.96
CA CYS A 108 7.28 11.80 4.64
C CYS A 108 5.91 12.45 4.34
N PHE A 109 4.81 11.88 4.85
CA PHE A 109 3.46 12.44 4.68
C PHE A 109 3.25 13.71 5.52
N LYS A 110 3.79 13.75 6.75
CA LYS A 110 3.78 14.98 7.56
C LYS A 110 4.57 16.09 6.87
N SER A 111 5.77 15.80 6.41
CA SER A 111 6.60 16.78 5.69
C SER A 111 5.90 17.27 4.42
N ALA A 112 5.27 16.37 3.67
CA ALA A 112 4.50 16.73 2.48
C ALA A 112 3.31 17.64 2.81
N LEU A 113 2.56 17.36 3.90
CA LEU A 113 1.44 18.18 4.31
C LEU A 113 1.87 19.59 4.73
N ILE A 114 2.96 19.72 5.47
CA ILE A 114 3.54 21.02 5.85
C ILE A 114 3.96 21.80 4.59
N ALA A 115 4.63 21.15 3.65
CA ALA A 115 5.03 21.78 2.39
C ALA A 115 3.83 22.20 1.53
N PHE A 116 2.79 21.36 1.47
CA PHE A 116 1.54 21.66 0.79
C PHE A 116 0.86 22.90 1.39
N SER A 117 0.74 22.99 2.72
CA SER A 117 0.17 24.17 3.39
C SER A 117 0.98 25.43 3.10
N LYS A 118 2.31 25.38 3.10
CA LYS A 118 3.13 26.56 2.77
C LYS A 118 2.92 27.07 1.33
N LYS A 119 2.59 26.18 0.40
CA LYS A 119 2.42 26.51 -1.03
C LYS A 119 1.01 27.01 -1.36
N TYR A 120 0.00 26.48 -0.68
CA TYR A 120 -1.42 26.70 -1.01
C TYR A 120 -2.21 27.36 0.14
N ASN A 121 -1.51 27.96 1.10
CA ASN A 121 -2.10 28.90 2.08
C ASN A 121 -2.41 30.24 1.43
#